data_AF-A0AAC8QHR5-F1
#
_entry.id   AF-A0AAC8QHR5-F1
#
_cell.length_a   1.000
_cell.length_b   1.000
_cell.length_c   1.000
_cell.angle_alpha   90.00
_cell.angle_beta   90.00
_cell.angle_gamma   90.00
#
_symmetry.space_group_name_H-M   'P 1'
#
loop_
_entity.id
_entity.type
_entity.pdbx_description
1 polymer ?
#
loop_
_entity_poly.entity_id
_entity_poly.type
_entity_poly.pdbx_seq_one_letter_code
_entity_poly.pdbx_strand_id
1 'polypeptide(L)'
;MAPPPHPALLDALVLAVDGEEQLAAWRSLLSQGGAEAWEQAARRRRQLDTLARFVRAQPWLAHLMLQARRLARRMHTPPAVGLEATLNLPGLGAMLGPSQEQPETVPLTWGRIEPRTLAPGTRVRLRLQTTLEPIALFFVRSGQSGPLPGGTWDLEPGEAPVLLLACTGAQGARHAEEAMGMATAVAGLVLLEAPPPDPDMPTP
;
A
#
# COMPACT_ATOMS: atom_id res chain seq x y z
N MET A 1 7.68 33.19 4.84
CA MET A 1 7.82 31.81 4.35
C MET A 1 6.74 31.56 3.32
N ALA A 2 7.11 31.14 2.10
CA ALA A 2 6.13 30.68 1.13
C ALA A 2 5.57 29.31 1.57
N PRO A 3 4.29 29.00 1.30
CA PRO A 3 3.73 27.69 1.61
C PRO A 3 4.46 26.58 0.85
N PRO A 4 4.53 25.35 1.39
CA PRO A 4 5.09 24.22 0.67
C PRO A 4 4.24 23.93 -0.59
N PRO A 5 4.88 23.54 -1.71
CA PRO A 5 4.16 23.26 -2.95
C PRO A 5 3.19 22.08 -2.77
N HIS A 6 2.00 22.21 -3.37
CA HIS A 6 0.95 21.20 -3.25
C HIS A 6 1.39 19.87 -3.90
N PRO A 7 1.15 18.69 -3.27
CA PRO A 7 1.65 17.40 -3.78
C PRO A 7 1.25 17.08 -5.23
N ALA A 8 0.01 17.41 -5.61
CA ALA A 8 -0.47 17.19 -6.98
C ALA A 8 0.26 18.06 -8.03
N LEU A 9 0.73 19.24 -7.64
CA LEU A 9 1.51 20.15 -8.48
C LEU A 9 2.90 19.56 -8.73
N LEU A 10 3.51 18.97 -7.70
CA LEU A 10 4.80 18.30 -7.81
C LEU A 10 4.74 17.06 -8.70
N ASP A 11 3.69 16.25 -8.57
CA ASP A 11 3.51 15.07 -9.40
C ASP A 11 3.29 15.44 -10.88
N ALA A 12 2.65 16.59 -11.16
CA ALA A 12 2.49 17.14 -12.51
C ALA A 12 3.82 17.65 -13.11
N LEU A 13 4.72 18.20 -12.28
CA LEU A 13 6.07 18.58 -12.70
C LEU A 13 6.91 17.36 -13.11
N VAL A 14 6.79 16.25 -12.39
CA VAL A 14 7.48 14.98 -12.73
C VAL A 14 7.06 14.45 -14.10
N LEU A 15 5.83 14.75 -14.53
CA LEU A 15 5.28 14.32 -15.81
C LEU A 15 5.58 15.27 -16.99
N ALA A 16 6.29 16.39 -16.74
CA ALA A 16 6.58 17.41 -17.74
C ALA A 16 5.34 17.86 -18.55
N VAL A 17 4.18 17.98 -17.90
CA VAL A 17 2.94 18.46 -18.56
C VAL A 17 3.02 19.97 -18.74
N ASP A 18 3.45 20.43 -19.93
CA ASP A 18 3.75 21.84 -20.19
C ASP A 18 2.60 22.80 -19.80
N GLY A 19 2.89 23.78 -18.94
CA GLY A 19 1.97 24.86 -18.56
C GLY A 19 2.65 26.01 -17.80
N GLU A 20 2.14 27.24 -17.94
CA GLU A 20 2.71 28.44 -17.29
C GLU A 20 2.79 28.35 -15.75
N GLU A 21 1.88 27.58 -15.13
CA GLU A 21 1.86 27.31 -13.69
C GLU A 21 3.11 26.53 -13.20
N GLN A 22 3.79 25.78 -14.08
CA GLN A 22 4.96 24.98 -13.72
C GLN A 22 6.21 25.81 -13.44
N LEU A 23 6.37 26.96 -14.08
CA LEU A 23 7.53 27.83 -13.87
C LEU A 23 7.51 28.43 -12.46
N ALA A 24 6.34 28.79 -11.96
CA ALA A 24 6.14 29.22 -10.58
C ALA A 24 6.35 28.07 -9.59
N ALA A 25 5.86 26.87 -9.91
CA ALA A 25 6.04 25.67 -9.11
C ALA A 25 7.52 25.24 -8.98
N TRP A 26 8.27 25.28 -10.09
CA TRP A 26 9.72 25.03 -10.12
C TRP A 26 10.49 26.03 -9.28
N ARG A 27 10.21 27.33 -9.43
CA ARG A 27 10.86 28.37 -8.62
C ARG A 27 10.55 28.19 -7.13
N SER A 28 9.32 27.85 -6.79
CA SER A 28 8.91 27.56 -5.42
C SER A 28 9.68 26.35 -4.86
N LEU A 29 9.79 25.26 -5.64
CA LEU A 29 10.50 24.05 -5.24
C LEU A 29 12.01 24.31 -5.04
N LEU A 30 12.66 25.00 -5.98
CA LEU A 30 14.08 25.34 -5.89
C LEU A 30 14.39 26.26 -4.69
N SER A 31 13.46 27.14 -4.32
CA SER A 31 13.63 28.08 -3.19
C SER A 31 13.53 27.44 -1.80
N GLN A 32 13.07 26.18 -1.70
CA GLN A 32 12.75 25.52 -0.41
C GLN A 32 13.57 24.25 -0.15
N GLY A 33 14.71 24.03 -0.82
CA GLY A 33 15.44 22.77 -0.69
C GLY A 33 14.73 21.62 -1.40
N GLY A 34 14.23 21.89 -2.62
CA GLY A 34 13.31 21.05 -3.38
C GLY A 34 13.77 19.63 -3.75
N ALA A 35 15.01 19.25 -3.46
CA ALA A 35 15.53 17.92 -3.77
C ALA A 35 14.71 16.81 -3.07
N GLU A 36 14.44 16.96 -1.77
CA GLU A 36 13.65 15.98 -1.01
C GLU A 36 12.18 15.96 -1.46
N ALA A 37 11.58 17.14 -1.69
CA ALA A 37 10.21 17.25 -2.17
C ALA A 37 10.03 16.63 -3.57
N TRP A 38 11.03 16.83 -4.44
CA TRP A 38 11.10 16.23 -5.77
C TRP A 38 11.28 14.71 -5.70
N GLU A 39 12.20 14.22 -4.85
CA GLU A 39 12.43 12.79 -4.66
C GLU A 39 11.16 12.09 -4.16
N GLN A 40 10.47 12.69 -3.20
CA GLN A 40 9.17 12.19 -2.72
C GLN A 40 8.12 12.16 -3.84
N ALA A 41 8.03 13.21 -4.67
CA ALA A 41 7.10 13.25 -5.79
C ALA A 41 7.42 12.18 -6.85
N ALA A 42 8.70 12.03 -7.20
CA ALA A 42 9.15 10.99 -8.11
C ALA A 42 8.85 9.58 -7.57
N ARG A 43 9.08 9.36 -6.27
CA ARG A 43 8.76 8.09 -5.60
C ARG A 43 7.25 7.81 -5.62
N ARG A 44 6.41 8.78 -5.26
CA ARG A 44 4.94 8.65 -5.35
C ARG A 44 4.50 8.32 -6.77
N ARG A 45 5.05 8.99 -7.78
CA ARG A 45 4.70 8.75 -9.18
C ARG A 45 5.07 7.33 -9.63
N ARG A 46 6.28 6.85 -9.30
CA ARG A 46 6.70 5.47 -9.59
C ARG A 46 5.78 4.43 -8.94
N GLN A 47 5.30 4.70 -7.73
CA GLN A 47 4.32 3.83 -7.05
C GLN A 47 2.98 3.82 -7.79
N LEU A 48 2.47 4.99 -8.21
CA LEU A 48 1.24 5.10 -8.99
C LEU A 48 1.35 4.39 -10.35
N ASP A 49 2.45 4.56 -11.06
CA ASP A 49 2.66 3.90 -12.36
C ASP A 49 2.77 2.38 -12.22
N THR A 50 3.45 1.90 -11.17
CA THR A 50 3.49 0.47 -10.83
C THR A 50 2.08 -0.04 -10.54
N LEU A 51 1.33 0.61 -9.66
CA LEU A 51 -0.04 0.23 -9.36
C LEU A 51 -0.93 0.24 -10.61
N ALA A 52 -0.85 1.28 -11.44
CA ALA A 52 -1.63 1.40 -12.66
C ALA A 52 -1.35 0.25 -13.64
N ARG A 53 -0.09 -0.19 -13.75
CA ARG A 53 0.30 -1.36 -14.54
C ARG A 53 -0.37 -2.63 -14.05
N PHE A 54 -0.37 -2.86 -12.73
CA PHE A 54 -1.03 -4.03 -12.12
C PHE A 54 -2.55 -3.97 -12.27
N VAL A 55 -3.16 -2.82 -11.99
CA VAL A 55 -4.61 -2.60 -12.15
C VAL A 55 -5.06 -2.83 -13.59
N ARG A 56 -4.25 -2.41 -14.59
CA ARG A 56 -4.54 -2.68 -16.01
C ARG A 56 -4.46 -4.17 -16.34
N ALA A 57 -3.51 -4.89 -15.76
CA ALA A 57 -3.34 -6.33 -15.98
C ALA A 57 -4.37 -7.18 -15.22
N GLN A 58 -4.92 -6.67 -14.12
CA GLN A 58 -5.73 -7.42 -13.16
C GLN A 58 -7.05 -6.67 -12.85
N PRO A 59 -8.11 -6.85 -13.67
CA PRO A 59 -9.37 -6.13 -13.52
C PRO A 59 -10.06 -6.34 -12.15
N TRP A 60 -9.85 -7.51 -11.53
CA TRP A 60 -10.39 -7.80 -10.21
C TRP A 60 -9.87 -6.81 -9.14
N LEU A 61 -8.60 -6.42 -9.22
CA LEU A 61 -8.00 -5.47 -8.29
C LEU A 61 -8.66 -4.09 -8.41
N ALA A 62 -8.89 -3.64 -9.64
CA ALA A 62 -9.60 -2.40 -9.93
C ALA A 62 -11.00 -2.37 -9.31
N HIS A 63 -11.71 -3.50 -9.44
CA HIS A 63 -13.05 -3.66 -8.89
C HIS A 63 -13.06 -3.54 -7.37
N LEU A 64 -12.16 -4.24 -6.68
CA LEU A 64 -12.10 -4.24 -5.23
C LEU A 64 -11.68 -2.86 -4.69
N MET A 65 -10.72 -2.20 -5.33
CA MET A 65 -10.33 -0.83 -4.99
C MET A 65 -11.49 0.17 -5.15
N LEU A 66 -12.31 0.01 -6.19
CA LEU A 66 -13.49 0.83 -6.40
C LEU A 66 -14.55 0.57 -5.32
N GLN A 67 -14.78 -0.69 -4.95
CA GLN A 67 -15.69 -1.07 -3.88
C GLN A 67 -15.24 -0.48 -2.54
N ALA A 68 -13.97 -0.63 -2.19
CA ALA A 68 -13.40 -0.03 -0.97
C ALA A 68 -13.57 1.49 -0.95
N ARG A 69 -13.34 2.17 -2.08
CA ARG A 69 -13.55 3.62 -2.19
C ARG A 69 -15.02 4.03 -2.01
N ARG A 70 -15.97 3.23 -2.51
CA ARG A 70 -17.41 3.47 -2.32
C ARG A 70 -17.80 3.29 -0.85
N LEU A 71 -17.26 2.26 -0.20
CA LEU A 71 -17.47 1.98 1.21
C LEU A 71 -16.90 3.10 2.09
N ALA A 72 -15.69 3.55 1.80
CA ALA A 72 -15.06 4.70 2.47
C ALA A 72 -15.89 5.98 2.41
N ARG A 73 -16.60 6.23 1.29
CA ARG A 73 -17.51 7.40 1.17
C ARG A 73 -18.78 7.27 2.01
N ARG A 74 -19.19 6.05 2.34
CA ARG A 74 -20.38 5.77 3.18
C ARG A 74 -20.01 5.64 4.65
N MET A 75 -18.73 5.46 4.96
CA MET A 75 -18.22 5.42 6.33
C MET A 75 -18.30 6.83 6.94
N HIS A 76 -19.20 7.01 7.91
CA HIS A 76 -19.38 8.29 8.60
C HIS A 76 -18.33 8.48 9.70
N THR A 77 -18.00 7.39 10.40
CA THR A 77 -17.01 7.36 11.47
C THR A 77 -16.09 6.16 11.25
N PRO A 78 -14.76 6.34 11.23
CA PRO A 78 -13.83 5.23 11.14
C PRO A 78 -13.90 4.38 12.43
N PRO A 79 -13.65 3.07 12.35
CA PRO A 79 -13.50 2.20 13.51
C PRO A 79 -12.47 2.76 14.51
N ALA A 80 -12.74 2.62 15.81
CA ALA A 80 -11.81 3.04 16.87
C ALA A 80 -10.65 2.04 17.10
N VAL A 81 -10.28 1.29 16.06
CA VAL A 81 -9.24 0.26 16.10
C VAL A 81 -8.10 0.67 15.17
N GLY A 82 -6.89 0.78 15.71
CA GLY A 82 -5.68 0.95 14.90
C GLY A 82 -5.32 -0.35 14.18
N LEU A 83 -4.95 -0.24 12.91
CA LEU A 83 -4.49 -1.35 12.08
C LEU A 83 -3.10 -1.02 11.53
N GLU A 84 -2.19 -1.97 11.63
CA GLU A 84 -0.82 -1.83 11.11
C GLU A 84 -0.41 -3.10 10.36
N ALA A 85 0.48 -2.95 9.39
CA ALA A 85 1.18 -4.05 8.76
C ALA A 85 2.65 -4.03 9.21
N THR A 86 3.12 -5.13 9.79
CA THR A 86 4.55 -5.33 10.05
C THR A 86 5.15 -6.14 8.90
N LEU A 87 6.20 -5.60 8.29
CA LEU A 87 6.93 -6.20 7.18
C LEU A 87 8.23 -6.77 7.72
N ASN A 88 8.42 -8.07 7.53
CA ASN A 88 9.63 -8.78 7.96
C ASN A 88 10.22 -9.46 6.75
N LEU A 89 11.41 -9.05 6.33
CA LEU A 89 12.20 -9.89 5.45
C LEU A 89 12.57 -11.17 6.23
N PRO A 90 12.46 -12.36 5.63
CA PRO A 90 12.94 -13.57 6.25
C PRO A 90 14.44 -13.40 6.39
N GLY A 91 14.88 -13.09 7.61
CA GLY A 91 16.27 -12.79 7.87
C GLY A 91 17.13 -13.97 7.45
N LEU A 92 18.12 -13.70 6.60
CA LEU A 92 19.33 -14.52 6.48
C LEU A 92 20.04 -14.69 7.84
N GLY A 93 19.57 -14.05 8.92
CA GLY A 93 20.13 -14.11 10.26
C GLY A 93 20.21 -15.51 10.88
N ALA A 94 19.45 -16.51 10.38
CA ALA A 94 19.70 -17.90 10.75
C ALA A 94 21.04 -18.45 10.21
N MET A 95 21.56 -17.87 9.13
CA MET A 95 22.84 -18.24 8.50
C MET A 95 23.96 -17.21 8.73
N LEU A 96 23.63 -15.94 8.98
CA LEU A 96 24.61 -14.83 9.07
C LEU A 96 24.76 -14.26 10.50
N GLY A 97 24.05 -14.79 11.49
CA GLY A 97 24.04 -14.26 12.86
C GLY A 97 22.97 -13.19 13.08
N PRO A 98 22.88 -12.59 14.28
CA PRO A 98 21.82 -11.65 14.63
C PRO A 98 21.88 -10.40 13.73
N SER A 99 21.04 -10.37 12.70
CA SER A 99 20.78 -9.18 11.90
C SER A 99 19.90 -8.22 12.69
N GLN A 100 20.29 -6.94 12.76
CA GLN A 100 19.50 -5.86 13.37
C GLN A 100 18.41 -5.32 12.44
N GLU A 101 17.94 -6.08 11.45
CA GLU A 101 16.82 -5.67 10.62
C GLU A 101 15.56 -5.60 11.49
N GLN A 102 15.21 -4.37 11.89
CA GLN A 102 14.00 -4.10 12.62
C GLN A 102 12.80 -4.23 11.67
N PRO A 103 11.69 -4.84 12.11
CA PRO A 103 10.47 -4.90 11.33
C PRO A 103 10.01 -3.50 10.90
N GLU A 104 9.75 -3.29 9.62
CA GLU A 104 9.11 -2.05 9.17
C GLU A 104 7.63 -2.12 9.58
N THR A 105 7.13 -1.08 10.26
CA THR A 105 5.71 -0.98 10.62
C THR A 105 5.04 0.08 9.77
N VAL A 106 3.96 -0.31 9.11
CA VAL A 106 3.18 0.54 8.21
C VAL A 106 1.77 0.72 8.80
N PRO A 107 1.38 1.93 9.21
CA PRO A 107 0.01 2.18 9.63
C PRO A 107 -0.93 2.05 8.43
N LEU A 108 -2.08 1.41 8.62
CA LEU A 108 -3.11 1.26 7.61
C LEU A 108 -4.31 2.15 7.94
N THR A 109 -4.82 2.85 6.92
CA THR A 109 -5.93 3.78 7.10
C THR A 109 -7.27 3.15 6.72
N TRP A 110 -8.26 3.22 7.62
CA TRP A 110 -9.64 2.84 7.29
C TRP A 110 -10.21 3.67 6.13
N GLY A 111 -10.90 2.99 5.23
CA GLY A 111 -11.39 3.51 3.96
C GLY A 111 -10.33 3.58 2.86
N ARG A 112 -9.12 3.07 3.08
CA ARG A 112 -8.04 3.08 2.08
C ARG A 112 -7.47 1.69 1.85
N ILE A 113 -7.03 1.50 0.61
CA ILE A 113 -6.18 0.38 0.20
C ILE A 113 -4.86 1.00 -0.24
N GLU A 114 -3.78 0.67 0.48
CA GLU A 114 -2.47 1.25 0.27
C GLU A 114 -1.59 0.30 -0.54
N PRO A 115 -0.94 0.76 -1.63
CA PRO A 115 0.00 -0.08 -2.37
C PRO A 115 1.36 -0.12 -1.66
N ARG A 116 1.98 -1.30 -1.62
CA ARG A 116 3.36 -1.50 -1.16
C ARG A 116 4.12 -2.41 -2.10
N THR A 117 5.29 -1.95 -2.51
CA THR A 117 6.23 -2.74 -3.30
C THR A 117 7.21 -3.42 -2.36
N LEU A 118 7.27 -4.75 -2.38
CA LEU A 118 8.04 -5.58 -1.46
C LEU A 118 8.89 -6.58 -2.24
N ALA A 119 10.03 -6.98 -1.68
CA ALA A 119 10.81 -8.08 -2.22
C ALA A 119 10.09 -9.42 -1.99
N PRO A 120 10.18 -10.39 -2.91
CA PRO A 120 9.76 -11.76 -2.65
C PRO A 120 10.41 -12.32 -1.38
N GLY A 121 9.67 -13.20 -0.70
CA GLY A 121 10.02 -13.75 0.61
C GLY A 121 9.52 -12.89 1.77
N THR A 122 9.20 -11.61 1.57
CA THR A 122 8.74 -10.73 2.66
C THR A 122 7.48 -11.26 3.33
N ARG A 123 7.54 -11.45 4.66
CA ARG A 123 6.41 -11.78 5.52
C ARG A 123 5.69 -10.52 5.96
N VAL A 124 4.42 -10.41 5.60
CA VAL A 124 3.53 -9.33 5.99
C VAL A 124 2.57 -9.82 7.06
N ARG A 125 2.51 -9.13 8.20
CA ARG A 125 1.55 -9.44 9.26
C ARG A 125 0.70 -8.23 9.60
N LEU A 126 -0.61 -8.37 9.48
CA LEU A 126 -1.60 -7.41 9.94
C LEU A 126 -1.78 -7.52 11.45
N ARG A 127 -1.65 -6.39 12.15
CA ARG A 127 -1.79 -6.28 13.60
C ARG A 127 -2.87 -5.28 13.95
N LEU A 128 -3.74 -5.69 14.86
CA LEU A 128 -4.75 -4.84 15.47
C LEU A 128 -4.19 -4.26 16.76
N GLN A 129 -4.26 -2.94 16.92
CA GLN A 129 -3.79 -2.27 18.14
C GLN A 129 -4.76 -2.46 19.31
N THR A 130 -6.03 -2.74 19.03
CA THR A 130 -7.07 -2.99 20.04
C THR A 130 -8.00 -4.13 19.57
N THR A 131 -8.71 -4.77 20.51
CA THR A 131 -9.53 -5.98 20.24
C THR A 131 -11.02 -5.78 20.54
N LEU A 132 -11.50 -4.53 20.65
CA LEU A 132 -12.88 -4.26 21.05
C LEU A 132 -13.89 -4.52 19.92
N GLU A 133 -13.48 -4.37 18.67
CA GLU A 133 -14.33 -4.64 17.51
C GLU A 133 -13.87 -5.92 16.78
N PRO A 134 -14.79 -6.84 16.43
CA PRO A 134 -14.44 -8.03 15.67
C PRO A 134 -14.07 -7.63 14.23
N ILE A 135 -12.80 -7.82 13.88
CA ILE A 135 -12.26 -7.56 12.54
C ILE A 135 -11.97 -8.89 11.85
N ALA A 136 -12.53 -9.06 10.65
CA ALA A 136 -12.27 -10.20 9.79
C ALA A 136 -11.16 -9.85 8.79
N LEU A 137 -10.17 -10.73 8.67
CA LEU A 137 -9.02 -10.55 7.78
C LEU A 137 -9.13 -11.48 6.58
N PHE A 138 -8.85 -10.95 5.39
CA PHE A 138 -8.94 -11.69 4.13
C PHE A 138 -7.73 -11.43 3.23
N PHE A 139 -7.51 -12.34 2.29
CA PHE A 139 -6.62 -12.13 1.17
C PHE A 139 -7.36 -12.32 -0.16
N VAL A 140 -6.85 -11.66 -1.20
CA VAL A 140 -7.24 -11.88 -2.60
C VAL A 140 -5.99 -11.92 -3.46
N ARG A 141 -5.90 -12.94 -4.31
CA ARG A 141 -4.95 -13.04 -5.40
C ARG A 141 -5.66 -13.51 -6.67
N SER A 142 -4.96 -13.58 -7.79
CA SER A 142 -5.55 -14.00 -9.06
C SER A 142 -6.28 -15.35 -8.93
N GLY A 143 -7.60 -15.34 -9.09
CA GLY A 143 -8.45 -16.54 -9.05
C GLY A 143 -8.69 -17.14 -7.66
N GLN A 144 -8.24 -16.51 -6.58
CA GLN A 144 -8.40 -17.05 -5.23
C GLN A 144 -8.62 -15.94 -4.20
N SER A 145 -9.62 -16.13 -3.35
CA SER A 145 -9.85 -15.30 -2.16
C SER A 145 -10.21 -16.18 -0.97
N GLY A 146 -9.96 -15.68 0.23
CA GLY A 146 -10.24 -16.45 1.44
C GLY A 146 -9.88 -15.71 2.72
N PRO A 147 -10.20 -16.30 3.88
CA PRO A 147 -9.80 -15.76 5.16
C PRO A 147 -8.27 -15.77 5.27
N LEU A 148 -7.71 -14.79 5.98
CA LEU A 148 -6.29 -14.69 6.29
C LEU A 148 -6.06 -15.15 7.73
N PRO A 149 -5.93 -16.47 7.99
CA PRO A 149 -5.75 -16.99 9.33
C PRO A 149 -4.45 -16.46 9.96
N GLY A 150 -4.53 -16.02 11.22
CA GLY A 150 -3.37 -15.43 11.91
C GLY A 150 -2.91 -14.08 11.36
N GLY A 151 -3.63 -13.50 10.39
CA GLY A 151 -3.34 -12.18 9.82
C GLY A 151 -1.97 -12.08 9.15
N THR A 152 -1.40 -13.19 8.68
CA THR A 152 -0.03 -13.24 8.14
C THR A 152 -0.04 -13.78 6.72
N TRP A 153 0.76 -13.16 5.84
CA TRP A 153 0.99 -13.57 4.46
C TRP A 153 2.49 -13.59 4.17
N ASP A 154 2.96 -14.65 3.53
CA ASP A 154 4.34 -14.74 3.01
C ASP A 154 4.28 -14.51 1.51
N LEU A 155 4.92 -13.44 1.02
CA LEU A 155 4.88 -13.10 -0.40
C LEU A 155 5.83 -14.02 -1.17
N GLU A 156 5.31 -15.02 -1.89
CA GLU A 156 6.13 -15.87 -2.75
C GLU A 156 6.43 -15.20 -4.10
N PRO A 157 7.54 -15.56 -4.78
CA PRO A 157 7.86 -15.04 -6.11
C PRO A 157 6.73 -15.29 -7.11
N GLY A 158 6.29 -14.25 -7.83
CA GLY A 158 5.24 -14.35 -8.84
C GLY A 158 3.81 -14.38 -8.31
N GLU A 159 3.59 -14.27 -6.98
CA GLU A 159 2.24 -14.20 -6.42
C GLU A 159 1.59 -12.82 -6.56
N ALA A 160 2.40 -11.76 -6.72
CA ALA A 160 1.87 -10.41 -6.82
C ALA A 160 1.02 -10.21 -8.09
N PRO A 161 -0.07 -9.44 -8.02
CA PRO A 161 -0.51 -8.66 -6.87
C PRO A 161 -1.35 -9.49 -5.88
N VAL A 162 -1.09 -9.27 -4.58
CA VAL A 162 -1.90 -9.82 -3.49
C VAL A 162 -2.53 -8.67 -2.73
N LEU A 163 -3.83 -8.73 -2.46
CA LEU A 163 -4.53 -7.76 -1.65
C LEU A 163 -4.85 -8.37 -0.28
N LEU A 164 -4.37 -7.75 0.78
CA LEU A 164 -4.74 -8.08 2.16
C LEU A 164 -5.78 -7.08 2.64
N LEU A 165 -6.84 -7.56 3.29
CA LEU A 165 -7.98 -6.76 3.72
C LEU A 165 -8.30 -7.01 5.19
N ALA A 166 -8.66 -5.93 5.87
CA ALA A 166 -9.32 -5.94 7.17
C ALA A 166 -10.71 -5.34 7.00
N CYS A 167 -11.73 -6.07 7.44
CA CYS A 167 -13.13 -5.69 7.31
C CYS A 167 -13.82 -5.70 8.68
N THR A 168 -14.55 -4.63 9.00
CA THR A 168 -15.50 -4.61 10.13
C THR A 168 -16.91 -4.94 9.64
N GLY A 169 -17.72 -5.60 10.46
CA GLY A 169 -19.11 -5.98 10.11
C GLY A 169 -19.24 -7.16 9.14
N ALA A 170 -18.13 -7.85 8.84
CA ALA A 170 -18.08 -8.97 7.89
C ALA A 170 -17.97 -10.34 8.59
N GLN A 171 -18.44 -10.45 9.84
CA GLN A 171 -18.36 -11.70 10.61
C GLN A 171 -19.33 -12.73 10.01
N GLY A 172 -18.79 -13.68 9.24
CA GLY A 172 -19.59 -14.70 8.53
C GLY A 172 -19.24 -14.81 7.06
N ALA A 173 -18.58 -13.80 6.48
CA ALA A 173 -18.10 -13.87 5.11
C ALA A 173 -17.00 -14.93 4.97
N ARG A 174 -17.07 -15.71 3.89
CA ARG A 174 -16.08 -16.76 3.58
C ARG A 174 -14.99 -16.26 2.67
N HIS A 175 -15.30 -15.27 1.85
CA HIS A 175 -14.43 -14.73 0.81
C HIS A 175 -14.43 -13.19 0.87
N ALA A 176 -13.39 -12.58 0.33
CA ALA A 176 -13.18 -11.14 0.44
C ALA A 176 -14.27 -10.31 -0.25
N GLU A 177 -14.79 -10.80 -1.38
CA GLU A 177 -15.86 -10.15 -2.14
C GLU A 177 -17.15 -10.06 -1.32
N GLU A 178 -17.52 -11.17 -0.67
CA GLU A 178 -18.65 -11.24 0.26
C GLU A 178 -18.41 -10.31 1.45
N ALA A 179 -17.20 -10.37 2.03
CA ALA A 179 -16.82 -9.54 3.16
C ALA A 179 -16.95 -8.05 2.86
N MET A 180 -16.49 -7.59 1.69
CA MET A 180 -16.62 -6.19 1.30
C MET A 180 -18.06 -5.77 0.96
N GLY A 181 -18.92 -6.71 0.57
CA GLY A 181 -20.35 -6.46 0.42
C GLY A 181 -21.07 -6.23 1.75
N MET A 182 -20.59 -6.88 2.82
CA MET A 182 -21.14 -6.79 4.18
C MET A 182 -20.49 -5.70 5.03
N ALA A 183 -19.24 -5.34 4.72
CA ALA A 183 -18.42 -4.54 5.59
C ALA A 183 -18.96 -3.11 5.82
N THR A 184 -18.73 -2.59 7.03
CA THR A 184 -19.03 -1.20 7.39
C THR A 184 -17.80 -0.30 7.25
N ALA A 185 -16.61 -0.85 7.47
CA ALA A 185 -15.33 -0.24 7.14
C ALA A 185 -14.38 -1.28 6.54
N VAL A 186 -13.46 -0.81 5.69
CA VAL A 186 -12.39 -1.64 5.11
C VAL A 186 -11.07 -0.90 5.15
N ALA A 187 -10.00 -1.59 5.46
CA ALA A 187 -8.63 -1.13 5.28
C ALA A 187 -7.86 -2.23 4.56
N GLY A 188 -6.88 -1.87 3.73
CA GLY A 188 -6.15 -2.89 3.00
C GLY A 188 -4.77 -2.47 2.53
N LEU A 189 -4.02 -3.49 2.15
CA LEU A 189 -2.67 -3.38 1.63
C LEU A 189 -2.56 -4.20 0.34
N VAL A 190 -2.17 -3.56 -0.76
CA VAL A 190 -1.85 -4.26 -2.01
C VAL A 190 -0.35 -4.50 -2.02
N LEU A 191 0.03 -5.77 -2.00
CA LEU A 191 1.40 -6.22 -2.13
C LEU A 191 1.73 -6.33 -3.62
N LEU A 192 2.73 -5.56 -4.03
CA LEU A 192 3.30 -5.57 -5.37
C LEU A 192 4.72 -6.09 -5.26
N GLU A 193 5.15 -6.87 -6.23
CA GLU A 193 6.51 -7.39 -6.27
C GLU A 193 7.48 -6.29 -6.75
N ALA A 194 8.57 -6.10 -6.01
CA ALA A 194 9.67 -5.28 -6.45
C ALA A 194 10.34 -5.95 -7.66
N PRO A 195 10.75 -5.20 -8.69
CA PRO A 195 11.59 -5.77 -9.74
C PRO A 195 12.87 -6.32 -9.10
N PRO A 196 13.44 -7.42 -9.65
CA PRO A 196 14.72 -7.91 -9.19
C PRO A 196 15.76 -6.78 -9.24
N PRO A 197 16.69 -6.71 -8.27
CA PRO A 197 17.74 -5.71 -8.31
C PRO A 197 18.51 -5.85 -9.63
N ASP A 198 18.70 -4.72 -10.31
CA ASP A 198 19.45 -4.68 -11.56
C ASP A 198 20.90 -5.10 -11.26
N PRO A 199 21.42 -6.19 -11.87
CA PRO A 199 22.78 -6.67 -11.58
C PRO A 199 23.86 -5.63 -11.94
N ASP A 200 23.53 -4.65 -12.78
CA ASP A 200 24.48 -3.65 -13.27
C ASP A 200 24.42 -2.30 -12.50
N MET A 201 23.54 -2.14 -11.50
CA MET A 201 23.54 -0.94 -10.66
C MET A 201 24.54 -1.08 -9.50
N PRO A 202 25.52 -0.17 -9.37
CA PRO A 202 26.37 -0.14 -8.19
C PRO A 202 25.52 0.18 -6.95
N THR A 203 25.66 -0.63 -5.92
CA THR A 203 25.08 -0.35 -4.60
C THR A 203 25.83 0.84 -3.99
N PRO A 204 25.12 1.81 -3.38
CA PRO A 204 25.75 2.97 -2.74
C PRO A 204 26.57 2.60 -1.51
#